data_AF-A0A963JAW6-F1
#
_entry.id   AF-A0A963JAW6-F1
#
_cell.length_a   1.000
_cell.length_b   1.000
_cell.length_c   1.000
_cell.angle_alpha   90.00
_cell.angle_beta   90.00
_cell.angle_gamma   90.00
#
_symmetry.space_group_name_H-M   'P 1'
#
loop_
_entity.id
_entity.type
_entity.pdbx_description
1 polymer ?
#
loop_
_entity_poly.entity_id
_entity_poly.type
_entity_poly.pdbx_seq_one_letter_code
_entity_poly.pdbx_strand_id
1 'polypeptide(L)'
;AMAVPEERYEAVTAQVNAHPEIAHNYRREHALNMWFVLGTETPAQCAAAIARIEAETGLNVLAFPKEREFFVELKLPLTSGAAHGA
;
A
#
# COMPACT_ATOMS: atom_id res chain seq x y z
N ALA A 1 2.08 5.61 -0.21
CA ALA A 1 0.76 5.76 -0.86
C ALA A 1 0.91 6.61 -2.12
N MET A 2 0.05 6.43 -3.11
CA MET A 2 0.12 7.11 -4.40
C MET A 2 -1.26 7.68 -4.78
N ALA A 3 -1.25 8.78 -5.53
CA ALA A 3 -2.39 9.28 -6.28
C ALA A 3 -2.27 8.78 -7.72
N VAL A 4 -3.04 7.75 -8.06
CA VAL A 4 -2.96 7.05 -9.34
C VAL A 4 -4.14 7.49 -10.23
N PRO A 5 -3.92 7.97 -11.45
CA PRO A 5 -5.02 8.23 -12.39
C PRO A 5 -5.85 6.96 -12.63
N GLU A 6 -7.18 7.09 -12.64
CA GLU A 6 -8.10 5.95 -12.68
C GLU A 6 -7.86 5.08 -13.92
N GLU A 7 -7.61 5.71 -15.07
CA GLU A 7 -7.33 5.04 -16.34
C GLU A 7 -6.01 4.25 -16.34
N ARG A 8 -5.12 4.50 -15.38
CA ARG A 8 -3.85 3.77 -15.20
C ARG A 8 -3.85 2.84 -14.00
N TYR A 9 -4.95 2.77 -13.24
CA TYR A 9 -4.98 2.11 -11.93
C TYR A 9 -4.53 0.64 -12.00
N GLU A 10 -5.08 -0.13 -12.93
CA GLU A 10 -4.74 -1.55 -13.08
C GLU A 10 -3.27 -1.75 -13.48
N ALA A 11 -2.78 -0.96 -14.44
CA ALA A 11 -1.39 -1.04 -14.90
C ALA A 11 -0.40 -0.72 -13.77
N VAL A 12 -0.66 0.35 -13.01
CA VAL A 12 0.18 0.74 -11.87
C VAL A 12 0.07 -0.29 -10.74
N THR A 13 -1.10 -0.88 -10.52
CA THR A 13 -1.28 -1.97 -9.54
C THR A 13 -0.38 -3.16 -9.87
N ALA A 14 -0.34 -3.56 -11.15
CA ALA A 14 0.52 -4.65 -11.59
C ALA A 14 2.01 -4.33 -11.42
N GLN A 15 2.43 -3.10 -11.73
CA GLN A 15 3.80 -2.63 -11.53
C GLN A 15 4.18 -2.67 -10.04
N VAL A 16 3.36 -2.07 -9.16
CA VAL A 16 3.61 -2.04 -7.71
C VAL A 16 3.67 -3.46 -7.14
N ASN A 17 2.71 -4.33 -7.49
CA ASN A 17 2.65 -5.69 -6.99
C ASN A 17 3.79 -6.60 -7.48
N ALA A 18 4.53 -6.20 -8.52
CA ALA A 18 5.69 -6.96 -9.00
C ALA A 18 6.94 -6.78 -8.11
N HIS A 19 6.96 -5.78 -7.23
CA HIS A 19 8.08 -5.56 -6.30
C HIS A 19 8.00 -6.53 -5.11
N PRO A 20 9.03 -7.35 -4.85
CA PRO A 20 9.02 -8.32 -3.74
C PRO A 20 8.95 -7.66 -2.36
N GLU A 21 9.31 -6.38 -2.25
CA GLU A 21 9.19 -5.60 -1.02
C GLU A 21 7.74 -5.25 -0.65
N ILE A 22 6.77 -5.43 -1.56
CA ILE A 22 5.36 -5.11 -1.33
C ILE A 22 4.64 -6.29 -0.68
N ALA A 23 4.22 -6.11 0.59
CA ALA A 23 3.50 -7.12 1.34
C ALA A 23 1.98 -7.08 1.10
N HIS A 24 1.42 -5.87 1.04
CA HIS A 24 -0.01 -5.64 0.83
C HIS A 24 -0.22 -4.42 -0.04
N ASN A 25 -1.27 -4.43 -0.86
CA ASN A 25 -1.71 -3.29 -1.67
C ASN A 25 -3.24 -3.17 -1.63
N TYR A 26 -3.75 -1.97 -1.38
CA TYR A 26 -5.15 -1.67 -1.15
C TYR A 26 -5.58 -0.46 -1.98
N ARG A 27 -6.76 -0.58 -2.59
CA ARG A 27 -7.48 0.57 -3.15
C ARG A 27 -8.20 1.34 -2.04
N ARG A 28 -8.29 2.66 -2.17
CA ARG A 28 -9.10 3.53 -1.31
C ARG A 28 -9.94 4.51 -2.11
N GLU A 29 -11.12 4.85 -1.60
CA GLU A 29 -11.95 5.95 -2.10
C GLU A 29 -11.44 7.29 -1.56
N HIS A 30 -10.28 7.72 -2.06
CA HIS A 30 -9.60 8.95 -1.64
C HIS A 30 -8.66 9.44 -2.75
N ALA A 31 -8.20 10.70 -2.72
CA ALA A 31 -7.23 11.23 -3.70
C ALA A 31 -5.92 10.41 -3.72
N LEU A 32 -5.49 9.93 -2.55
CA LEU A 32 -4.49 8.87 -2.41
C LEU A 32 -5.22 7.52 -2.50
N ASN A 33 -5.48 7.08 -3.72
CA ASN A 33 -6.31 5.91 -4.02
C ASN A 33 -5.55 4.57 -3.98
N MET A 34 -4.21 4.56 -3.91
CA MET A 34 -3.41 3.34 -3.79
C MET A 34 -2.50 3.35 -2.55
N TRP A 35 -2.71 2.39 -1.67
CA TRP A 35 -1.98 2.25 -0.40
C TRP A 35 -1.36 0.88 -0.29
N PHE A 36 -0.05 0.85 -0.08
CA PHE A 36 0.68 -0.40 0.06
C PHE A 36 1.62 -0.37 1.25
N VAL A 37 1.91 -1.57 1.78
CA VAL A 37 2.89 -1.79 2.84
C VAL A 37 4.16 -2.29 2.17
N LEU A 38 5.24 -1.54 2.39
CA LEU A 38 6.57 -1.87 1.92
C LEU A 38 7.38 -2.40 3.11
N GLY A 39 7.85 -3.65 3.01
CA GLY A 39 8.65 -4.32 4.01
C GLY A 39 10.05 -4.59 3.49
N THR A 40 11.07 -4.06 4.16
CA THR A 40 12.48 -4.39 3.92
C THR A 40 13.22 -4.47 5.24
N GLU A 41 14.47 -4.94 5.21
CA GLU A 41 15.31 -5.05 6.41
C GLU A 41 15.82 -3.68 6.88
N THR A 42 15.96 -2.70 5.96
CA THR A 42 16.58 -1.40 6.27
C THR A 42 15.84 -0.22 5.63
N PRO A 43 15.84 0.97 6.26
CA PRO A 43 15.26 2.18 5.67
C PRO A 43 15.83 2.56 4.29
N ALA A 44 17.11 2.27 4.06
CA ALA A 44 17.77 2.53 2.77
C ALA A 44 17.20 1.66 1.65
N GLN A 45 16.90 0.38 1.94
CA GLN A 45 16.23 -0.50 0.98
C GLN A 45 14.80 -0.02 0.70
N CYS A 46 14.06 0.45 1.71
CA CYS A 46 12.76 1.10 1.50
C CYS A 46 12.87 2.28 0.54
N ALA A 47 13.83 3.17 0.76
CA ALA A 47 14.05 4.35 -0.09
C ALA A 47 14.41 3.95 -1.53
N ALA A 48 15.24 2.92 -1.71
CA ALA A 48 15.60 2.40 -3.03
C ALA A 48 14.39 1.78 -3.76
N ALA A 49 13.57 1.01 -3.06
CA ALA A 49 12.36 0.42 -3.63
C ALA A 49 11.34 1.50 -4.02
N ILE A 50 11.16 2.53 -3.18
CA ILE A 50 10.35 3.71 -3.51
C ILE A 50 10.84 4.35 -4.82
N ALA A 51 12.14 4.64 -4.93
CA ALA A 51 12.68 5.29 -6.13
C ALA A 51 12.47 4.45 -7.40
N ARG A 52 12.54 3.11 -7.32
CA ARG A 52 12.23 2.23 -8.46
C ARG A 52 10.76 2.30 -8.86
N ILE A 53 9.84 2.23 -7.88
CA ILE A 53 8.40 2.34 -8.13
C ILE A 53 8.08 3.70 -8.78
N GLU A 54 8.67 4.80 -8.29
CA GLU A 54 8.48 6.13 -8.87
C GLU A 54 9.01 6.20 -10.31
N ALA A 55 10.18 5.63 -10.58
CA ALA A 55 10.77 5.60 -11.92
C ALA A 55 9.94 4.79 -12.92
N GLU A 56 9.41 3.63 -12.50
CA GLU A 56 8.62 2.73 -13.36
C GLU A 56 7.21 3.27 -13.65
N THR A 57 6.59 3.88 -12.65
CA THR A 57 5.20 4.36 -12.72
C THR A 57 5.11 5.82 -13.21
N GLY A 58 6.18 6.59 -13.01
CA GLY A 58 6.20 8.05 -13.21
C GLY A 58 5.34 8.81 -12.19
N LEU A 59 4.99 8.19 -11.07
CA LEU A 59 4.13 8.74 -10.03
C LEU A 59 4.85 8.81 -8.70
N ASN A 60 4.63 9.88 -7.94
CA ASN A 60 5.24 10.09 -6.62
C ASN A 60 4.69 9.13 -5.57
N VAL A 61 5.56 8.59 -4.72
CA VAL A 61 5.21 7.77 -3.56
C VAL A 61 5.37 8.59 -2.29
N LEU A 62 4.24 8.86 -1.64
CA LEU A 62 4.25 9.46 -0.30
C LEU A 62 4.56 8.38 0.75
N ALA A 63 5.74 8.47 1.35
CA ALA A 63 6.19 7.56 2.40
C ALA A 63 5.64 7.99 3.78
N PHE A 64 5.07 7.02 4.51
CA PHE A 64 4.55 7.20 5.87
C PHE A 64 5.23 6.18 6.79
N PRO A 65 6.50 6.40 7.18
CA PRO A 65 7.22 5.44 8.01
C PRO A 65 6.56 5.32 9.39
N LYS A 66 6.56 4.10 9.94
CA LYS A 66 6.10 3.87 11.31
C LYS A 66 7.08 4.53 12.28
N GLU A 67 6.65 5.57 12.97
CA GLU A 67 7.47 6.24 14.00
C GLU A 67 7.38 5.55 15.36
N ARG A 68 6.18 5.05 15.70
CA ARG A 68 5.88 4.37 16.95
C ARG A 68 4.87 3.27 16.71
N GLU A 69 5.00 2.17 17.45
CA GLU A 69 4.04 1.07 17.43
C GLU A 69 3.26 1.06 18.75
N PHE A 70 1.94 0.92 18.62
CA PHE A 70 1.04 0.76 19.76
C PHE A 70 0.31 -0.57 19.60
N PHE A 71 0.42 -1.43 20.61
CA PHE A 71 -0.27 -2.70 20.61
C PHE A 71 -1.72 -2.50 21.08
N VAL A 72 -2.67 -2.63 20.16
CA VAL A 72 -4.10 -2.37 20.41
C VAL A 72 -4.83 -3.62 20.94
N GLU A 73 -4.25 -4.82 20.78
CA GLU A 73 -4.88 -6.10 21.14
C GLU A 73 -6.34 -6.22 20.65
N LEU A 74 -6.60 -5.83 19.40
CA LEU A 74 -7.95 -5.79 18.84
C LEU A 74 -8.56 -7.21 18.81
N LYS A 75 -9.71 -7.37 19.47
CA LYS A 75 -10.54 -8.58 19.45
C LYS A 75 -11.91 -8.22 18.89
N LEU A 76 -12.24 -8.75 17.72
CA LEU A 76 -13.55 -8.57 17.10
C LEU A 76 -14.42 -9.81 17.39
N PRO A 77 -15.61 -9.65 17.99
CA PRO A 77 -16.53 -10.78 18.15
C PRO A 77 -17.02 -11.24 16.78
N LEU A 78 -17.09 -12.55 16.57
CA LEU A 78 -17.79 -13.12 15.42
C LEU A 78 -19.30 -12.98 15.66
N THR A 79 -19.88 -11.86 15.24
CA THR A 79 -21.33 -11.71 15.22
C THR A 79 -21.91 -12.51 14.05
N SER A 80 -22.89 -13.38 14.29
CA SER A 80 -23.59 -14.09 13.22
C SER A 80 -24.48 -13.12 12.41
N GLY A 81 -24.01 -12.74 11.21
CA GLY A 81 -24.74 -12.06 10.12
C GLY A 81 -24.64 -10.52 10.16
N ALA A 82 -24.41 -9.77 9.06
CA ALA A 82 -24.74 -10.03 7.66
C ALA A 82 -23.51 -10.16 6.74
N ALA A 83 -23.63 -10.99 5.70
CA ALA A 83 -22.65 -11.12 4.62
C ALA A 83 -22.31 -9.74 4.04
N HIS A 84 -21.07 -9.28 4.23
CA HIS A 84 -20.52 -8.11 3.54
C HIS A 84 -19.50 -8.62 2.52
N GLY A 85 -19.82 -8.43 1.24
CA GLY A 85 -19.00 -8.87 0.10
C GLY A 85 -19.83 -9.55 -0.98
N ALA A 86 -20.76 -8.82 -1.58
CA ALA A 86 -21.28 -9.08 -2.93
C ALA A 86 -20.69 -8.01 -3.85
#